data_AF-A0A662BZD9-F1
#
_entry.id   AF-A0A662BZD9-F1
#
_cell.length_a   1.000
_cell.length_b   1.000
_cell.length_c   1.000
_cell.angle_alpha   90.00
_cell.angle_beta   90.00
_cell.angle_gamma   90.00
#
_symmetry.space_group_name_H-M   'P 1'
#
loop_
_entity.id
_entity.type
_entity.pdbx_description
1 polymer ?
#
loop_
_entity_poly.entity_id
_entity_poly.type
_entity_poly.pdbx_seq_one_letter_code
_entity_poly.pdbx_strand_id
1 'polypeptide(L)'
;VLQIKELDQNSKRIRKITRKRESLNDVIFYENIVYRNDSILHIADMPEVQQKEFFQAYVEDLKAKDEAEKLKNEIAAMNSSNGMTDNLSNSQTTNNSGKFYFYNVQLVGLGKQQFKNSYGNRPLRDFWILSQGGGGLSASLDKKTDEDEIDTDSRYDIAYYIDKIPTSKKALDSIKSQRNDAYYNLGLIYKEQFKEYEIAAVDFENFLNNNPKPNLILPTKYHLYKTYANFNTVLSNKYRDEIVNNYSDSRYAQIIMSPKNITSLENSEDSPEKIYKNAYICYEEDDYAYALSTVNDAIEKFKGLEIEAKFELLKAFLLFRTKGETEFREKLNFVIINYPNTEESEHAKSVLEKLKNGKEKVNN
;
A
#
# COMPACT_ATOMS: atom_id res chain seq x y z
N VAL A 1 30.89 25.25 3.75
CA VAL A 1 29.94 24.23 3.23
C VAL A 1 29.77 23.19 4.31
N LEU A 2 28.62 23.15 4.98
CA LEU A 2 28.31 22.08 5.93
C LEU A 2 28.22 20.78 5.11
N GLN A 3 29.27 19.96 5.18
CA GLN A 3 29.21 18.61 4.63
C GLN A 3 28.15 17.86 5.42
N ILE A 4 27.01 17.60 4.78
CA ILE A 4 26.03 16.64 5.28
C ILE A 4 26.76 15.31 5.25
N LYS A 5 27.22 14.87 6.42
CA LYS A 5 27.81 13.55 6.62
C LYS A 5 26.82 12.55 6.04
N GLU A 6 27.26 11.75 5.06
CA GLU A 6 26.47 10.71 4.46
C GLU A 6 25.84 9.89 5.58
N LEU A 7 24.52 9.98 5.69
CA LEU A 7 23.78 9.42 6.82
C LEU A 7 23.96 7.91 6.77
N ASP A 8 24.67 7.36 7.76
CA ASP A 8 24.84 5.91 7.90
C ASP A 8 23.47 5.25 7.95
N GLN A 9 23.08 4.62 6.83
CA GLN A 9 21.79 3.99 6.62
C GLN A 9 21.51 2.91 7.67
N ASN A 10 22.55 2.37 8.32
CA ASN A 10 22.45 1.37 9.37
C ASN A 10 22.31 1.95 10.79
N SER A 11 22.26 3.27 10.95
CA SER A 11 22.00 3.86 12.27
C SER A 11 20.63 3.42 12.80
N LYS A 12 20.54 3.14 14.12
CA LYS A 12 19.29 2.73 14.78
C LYS A 12 18.13 3.71 14.48
N ARG A 13 18.45 5.01 14.37
CA ARG A 13 17.48 6.07 14.04
C ARG A 13 16.91 5.89 12.64
N ILE A 14 17.75 5.69 11.62
CA ILE A 14 17.29 5.53 10.24
C ILE A 14 16.49 4.23 10.10
N ARG A 15 16.96 3.12 10.69
CA ARG A 15 16.20 1.86 10.68
C ARG A 15 14.81 2.00 11.31
N LYS A 16 14.66 2.77 12.40
CA LYS A 16 13.35 3.06 13.00
C LYS A 16 12.45 3.90 12.08
N ILE A 17 13.01 4.89 11.39
CA ILE A 17 12.27 5.74 10.44
C ILE A 17 11.84 4.94 9.20
N THR A 18 12.74 4.14 8.63
CA THR A 18 12.44 3.29 7.48
C THR A 18 11.33 2.30 7.79
N ARG A 19 11.39 1.61 8.95
CA ARG A 19 10.32 0.71 9.38
C ARG A 19 8.98 1.43 9.50
N LYS A 20 8.95 2.60 10.14
CA LYS A 20 7.73 3.41 10.22
C LYS A 20 7.20 3.80 8.83
N ARG A 21 8.08 4.11 7.88
CA ARG A 21 7.68 4.42 6.51
C ARG A 21 7.09 3.20 5.80
N GLU A 22 7.73 2.04 5.92
CA GLU A 22 7.23 0.78 5.36
C GLU A 22 5.86 0.43 5.93
N SER A 23 5.74 0.46 7.26
CA SER A 23 4.47 0.35 7.99
C SER A 23 3.39 1.32 7.51
N LEU A 24 3.75 2.57 7.25
CA LEU A 24 2.80 3.56 6.70
C LEU A 24 2.39 3.24 5.26
N ASN A 25 3.28 2.67 4.43
CA ASN A 25 2.89 2.22 3.09
C ASN A 25 1.86 1.11 3.18
N ASP A 26 2.00 0.18 4.13
CA ASP A 26 1.02 -0.90 4.34
C ASP A 26 -0.32 -0.35 4.82
N VAL A 27 -0.31 0.63 5.74
CA VAL A 27 -1.52 1.36 6.16
C VAL A 27 -2.19 1.99 4.94
N ILE A 28 -1.45 2.76 4.13
CA ILE A 28 -1.98 3.41 2.93
C ILE A 28 -2.55 2.37 1.96
N PHE A 29 -1.88 1.23 1.80
CA PHE A 29 -2.35 0.15 0.93
C PHE A 29 -3.70 -0.40 1.40
N TYR A 30 -3.82 -0.77 2.68
CA TYR A 30 -5.07 -1.32 3.21
C TYR A 30 -6.19 -0.27 3.32
N GLU A 31 -5.87 0.97 3.67
CA GLU A 31 -6.83 2.10 3.66
C GLU A 31 -7.41 2.31 2.27
N ASN A 32 -6.57 2.29 1.23
CA ASN A 32 -7.06 2.41 -0.15
C ASN A 32 -7.98 1.25 -0.53
N ILE A 33 -7.70 0.03 -0.06
CA ILE A 33 -8.58 -1.12 -0.28
C ILE A 33 -9.92 -0.93 0.42
N VAL A 34 -9.91 -0.52 1.69
CA VAL A 34 -11.12 -0.26 2.48
C VAL A 34 -11.95 0.83 1.80
N TYR A 35 -11.35 1.99 1.57
CA TYR A 35 -12.02 3.14 0.95
C TYR A 35 -12.64 2.81 -0.41
N ARG A 36 -11.86 2.16 -1.28
CA ARG A 36 -12.34 1.75 -2.60
C ARG A 36 -13.46 0.72 -2.50
N ASN A 37 -13.29 -0.32 -1.69
CA ASN A 37 -14.25 -1.42 -1.62
C ASN A 37 -15.53 -0.99 -0.91
N ASP A 38 -15.46 -0.16 0.12
CA ASP A 38 -16.65 0.44 0.73
C ASP A 38 -17.40 1.32 -0.24
N SER A 39 -16.70 2.14 -1.02
CA SER A 39 -17.33 2.96 -2.05
C SER A 39 -18.05 2.08 -3.09
N ILE A 40 -17.39 1.02 -3.58
CA ILE A 40 -17.99 0.10 -4.54
C ILE A 40 -19.21 -0.62 -3.94
N LEU A 41 -19.09 -1.13 -2.72
CA LEU A 41 -20.19 -1.84 -2.05
C LEU A 41 -21.35 -0.89 -1.73
N HIS A 42 -21.06 0.35 -1.34
CA HIS A 42 -22.08 1.36 -1.08
C HIS A 42 -22.85 1.69 -2.36
N ILE A 43 -22.16 1.94 -3.47
CA ILE A 43 -22.82 2.20 -4.77
C ILE A 43 -23.59 0.96 -5.25
N ALA A 44 -23.05 -0.24 -5.08
CA ALA A 44 -23.72 -1.47 -5.49
C ALA A 44 -24.98 -1.79 -4.67
N ASP A 45 -25.05 -1.33 -3.42
CA ASP A 45 -26.21 -1.50 -2.52
C ASP A 45 -27.30 -0.44 -2.75
N MET A 46 -26.98 0.67 -3.45
CA MET A 46 -27.96 1.69 -3.81
C MET A 46 -28.98 1.17 -4.84
N PRO A 47 -30.25 1.61 -4.79
CA PRO A 47 -31.21 1.41 -5.87
C PRO A 47 -30.74 2.02 -7.19
N GLU A 48 -31.14 1.46 -8.34
CA GLU A 48 -30.74 1.93 -9.67
C GLU A 48 -31.00 3.42 -9.91
N VAL A 49 -32.08 3.97 -9.34
CA VAL A 49 -32.40 5.40 -9.44
C VAL A 49 -31.32 6.25 -8.74
N GLN A 50 -30.91 5.85 -7.54
CA GLN A 50 -29.87 6.55 -6.78
C GLN A 50 -28.49 6.39 -7.42
N GLN A 51 -28.20 5.23 -8.02
CA GLN A 51 -26.96 5.04 -8.79
C GLN A 51 -26.87 6.01 -9.97
N LYS A 52 -27.98 6.21 -10.70
CA LYS A 52 -28.06 7.18 -11.79
C LYS A 52 -27.85 8.62 -11.30
N GLU A 53 -28.52 9.01 -10.22
CA GLU A 53 -28.37 10.35 -9.63
C GLU A 53 -26.92 10.59 -9.16
N PHE A 54 -26.29 9.59 -8.53
CA PHE A 54 -24.91 9.67 -8.09
C PHE A 54 -23.94 9.91 -9.26
N PHE A 55 -24.05 9.13 -10.34
CA PHE A 55 -23.20 9.32 -11.51
C PHE A 55 -23.54 10.56 -12.32
N GLN A 56 -24.80 11.01 -12.31
CA GLN A 56 -25.17 12.29 -12.91
C GLN A 56 -24.46 13.44 -12.20
N ALA A 57 -24.52 13.49 -10.87
CA ALA A 57 -23.82 14.51 -10.08
C ALA A 57 -22.30 14.44 -10.30
N TYR A 58 -21.74 13.23 -10.42
CA TYR A 58 -20.33 13.04 -10.73
C TYR A 58 -19.94 13.56 -12.12
N VAL A 59 -20.74 13.27 -13.15
CA VAL A 59 -20.52 13.76 -14.52
C VAL A 59 -20.64 15.29 -14.59
N GLU A 60 -21.59 15.88 -13.86
CA GLU A 60 -21.74 17.34 -13.76
C GLU A 60 -20.50 17.99 -13.11
N ASP A 61 -19.99 17.42 -12.01
CA ASP A 61 -18.75 17.88 -11.36
C ASP A 61 -17.53 17.71 -12.28
N LEU A 62 -17.45 16.61 -13.04
CA LEU A 62 -16.39 16.41 -14.04
C LEU A 62 -16.45 17.47 -15.14
N LYS A 63 -17.64 17.77 -15.69
CA LYS A 63 -17.81 18.83 -16.69
C LYS A 63 -17.36 20.18 -16.16
N ALA A 64 -17.78 20.53 -14.93
CA ALA A 64 -17.39 21.80 -14.30
C ALA A 64 -15.87 21.91 -14.07
N LYS A 65 -15.22 20.81 -13.66
CA LYS A 65 -13.75 20.77 -13.50
C LYS A 65 -13.02 20.91 -14.83
N ASP A 66 -13.45 20.19 -15.85
CA ASP A 66 -12.86 20.26 -17.19
C ASP A 66 -13.03 21.66 -17.82
N GLU A 67 -14.19 22.30 -17.63
CA GLU A 67 -14.41 23.68 -18.05
C GLU A 67 -13.51 24.68 -17.29
N ALA A 68 -13.38 24.51 -15.98
CA ALA A 68 -12.48 25.35 -15.16
C ALA A 68 -11.00 25.18 -15.57
N GLU A 69 -10.56 23.97 -15.89
CA GLU A 69 -9.22 23.72 -16.39
C GLU A 69 -9.00 24.30 -17.79
N LYS A 70 -9.98 24.17 -18.69
CA LYS A 70 -9.95 24.81 -20.01
C LYS A 70 -9.82 26.33 -19.89
N LEU A 71 -10.61 26.97 -19.04
CA LEU A 71 -10.53 28.41 -18.79
C LEU A 71 -9.17 28.81 -18.20
N LYS A 72 -8.63 28.05 -17.24
CA LYS A 72 -7.28 28.31 -16.71
C LYS A 72 -6.20 28.20 -17.79
N ASN A 73 -6.30 27.20 -18.65
CA ASN A 73 -5.36 26.99 -19.75
C ASN A 73 -5.48 28.09 -20.81
N GLU A 74 -6.70 28.55 -21.11
CA GLU A 74 -6.96 29.67 -22.02
C GLU A 74 -6.43 31.00 -21.47
N ILE A 75 -6.65 31.29 -20.19
CA ILE A 75 -6.09 32.47 -19.51
C ILE A 75 -4.56 32.41 -19.47
N ALA A 76 -3.96 31.24 -19.22
CA ALA A 76 -2.51 31.06 -19.27
C ALA A 76 -1.95 31.27 -20.69
N ALA A 77 -2.67 30.81 -21.72
CA ALA A 77 -2.32 31.03 -23.12
C ALA A 77 -2.47 32.51 -23.54
N MET A 78 -3.54 33.19 -23.10
CA MET A 78 -3.75 34.62 -23.34
C MET A 78 -2.73 35.48 -22.60
N ASN A 79 -2.35 35.15 -21.36
CA ASN A 79 -1.29 35.87 -20.65
C ASN A 79 0.10 35.67 -21.26
N SER A 80 0.31 34.55 -21.97
CA SER A 80 1.53 34.35 -22.76
C SER A 80 1.48 34.99 -24.16
N SER A 81 0.32 35.44 -24.63
CA SER A 81 0.16 36.27 -25.85
C SER A 81 0.02 37.78 -25.57
N ASN A 82 -0.52 38.20 -24.42
CA ASN A 82 -0.75 39.60 -24.04
C ASN A 82 0.46 40.28 -23.38
N GLY A 83 1.59 39.59 -23.20
CA GLY A 83 2.88 40.23 -22.92
C GLY A 83 3.46 41.01 -24.12
N MET A 84 2.70 41.13 -25.21
CA MET A 84 3.15 41.55 -26.54
C MET A 84 2.49 42.85 -27.06
N THR A 85 1.88 43.68 -26.22
CA THR A 85 1.27 44.95 -26.72
C THR A 85 1.50 46.21 -25.90
N ASP A 86 2.24 46.18 -24.78
CA ASP A 86 2.35 47.38 -23.91
C ASP A 86 3.77 47.81 -23.55
N ASN A 87 4.77 47.52 -24.39
CA ASN A 87 6.14 48.02 -24.16
C ASN A 87 6.92 48.36 -25.43
N LEU A 88 6.26 48.96 -26.43
CA LEU A 88 6.95 49.56 -27.59
C LEU A 88 7.16 51.08 -27.46
N SER A 89 6.99 51.67 -26.28
CA SER A 89 7.26 53.11 -26.10
C SER A 89 7.67 53.47 -24.68
N ASN A 90 8.72 52.85 -24.15
CA ASN A 90 9.64 53.62 -23.30
C ASN A 90 10.97 52.91 -23.03
N SER A 91 11.98 53.72 -22.75
CA SER A 91 13.29 53.35 -22.21
C SER A 91 14.36 52.95 -23.22
N GLN A 92 14.72 53.97 -24.01
CA GLN A 92 16.12 54.31 -24.18
C GLN A 92 16.78 54.46 -22.79
N THR A 93 17.99 53.90 -22.65
CA THR A 93 18.93 54.04 -21.51
C THR A 93 18.68 53.17 -20.27
N THR A 94 19.54 52.16 -20.08
CA THR A 94 20.39 52.05 -18.88
C THR A 94 21.45 50.96 -19.06
N ASN A 95 22.67 51.32 -18.69
CA ASN A 95 23.89 50.53 -18.73
C ASN A 95 23.76 49.21 -17.95
N ASN A 96 24.10 48.08 -18.58
CA ASN A 96 24.48 46.87 -17.85
C ASN A 96 25.71 46.25 -18.53
N SER A 97 26.87 46.71 -18.09
CA SER A 97 28.18 46.17 -18.46
C SER A 97 28.31 44.71 -17.99
N GLY A 98 28.56 43.81 -18.95
CA GLY A 98 29.26 42.54 -18.70
C GLY A 98 28.46 41.30 -18.29
N LYS A 99 27.12 41.25 -18.43
CA LYS A 99 26.36 40.01 -18.19
C LYS A 99 26.00 39.30 -19.50
N PHE A 100 26.37 38.02 -19.60
CA PHE A 100 26.09 37.13 -20.74
C PHE A 100 24.63 37.24 -21.20
N TYR A 101 24.40 37.32 -22.51
CA TYR A 101 23.11 37.62 -23.15
C TYR A 101 21.93 36.80 -22.60
N PHE A 102 22.17 35.54 -22.21
CA PHE A 102 21.15 34.63 -21.66
C PHE A 102 20.61 35.00 -20.28
N TYR A 103 21.22 35.96 -19.57
CA TYR A 103 20.72 36.44 -18.29
C TYR A 103 19.71 37.57 -18.42
N ASN A 104 19.49 38.09 -19.63
CA ASN A 104 18.42 39.03 -19.91
C ASN A 104 17.15 38.23 -20.27
N VAL A 105 16.24 38.11 -19.29
CA VAL A 105 15.01 37.32 -19.40
C VAL A 105 14.13 37.80 -20.54
N GLN A 106 14.13 39.11 -20.82
CA GLN A 106 13.37 39.74 -21.89
C GLN A 106 13.93 39.36 -23.27
N LEU A 107 15.25 39.38 -23.46
CA LEU A 107 15.90 38.97 -24.70
C LEU A 107 15.78 37.46 -24.96
N VAL A 108 15.88 36.63 -23.91
CA VAL A 108 15.66 35.18 -24.02
C VAL A 108 14.21 34.86 -24.40
N GLY A 109 13.24 35.61 -23.86
CA GLY A 109 11.83 35.50 -24.26
C GLY A 109 11.63 35.80 -25.74
N LEU A 110 12.18 36.91 -26.23
CA LEU A 110 12.13 37.29 -27.64
C LEU A 110 12.79 36.24 -28.55
N GLY A 111 13.98 35.75 -28.17
CA GLY A 111 14.71 34.73 -28.92
C GLY A 111 13.95 33.40 -29.02
N LYS A 112 13.27 32.97 -27.95
CA LYS A 112 12.41 31.78 -27.98
C LYS A 112 11.24 31.93 -28.96
N GLN A 113 10.66 33.13 -29.04
CA GLN A 113 9.55 33.40 -29.96
C GLN A 113 10.02 33.46 -31.41
N GLN A 114 11.15 34.12 -31.69
CA GLN A 114 11.74 34.11 -33.03
C GLN A 114 12.12 32.70 -33.49
N PHE A 115 12.68 31.89 -32.59
CA PHE A 115 12.96 30.48 -32.88
C PHE A 115 11.69 29.69 -33.22
N LYS A 116 10.61 29.88 -32.44
CA LYS A 116 9.31 29.25 -32.71
C LYS A 116 8.70 29.73 -34.03
N ASN A 117 8.88 31.00 -34.41
CA ASN A 117 8.39 31.53 -35.68
C ASN A 117 9.17 30.96 -36.88
N SER A 118 10.49 30.84 -36.79
CA SER A 118 11.32 30.33 -37.89
C SER A 118 11.27 28.82 -38.04
N TYR A 119 11.13 28.08 -36.92
CA TYR A 119 11.27 26.62 -36.91
C TYR A 119 10.03 25.87 -36.42
N GLY A 120 9.01 26.51 -35.84
CA GLY A 120 7.81 25.85 -35.30
C GLY A 120 8.06 25.07 -33.99
N ASN A 121 7.04 24.33 -33.53
CA ASN A 121 7.19 23.43 -32.38
C ASN A 121 7.94 22.16 -32.82
N ARG A 122 9.19 22.00 -32.38
CA ARG A 122 10.03 20.84 -32.72
C ARG A 122 10.13 19.86 -31.53
N PRO A 123 9.97 18.55 -31.76
CA PRO A 123 10.21 17.55 -30.73
C PRO A 123 11.72 17.43 -30.44
N LEU A 124 12.06 16.94 -29.25
CA LEU A 124 13.45 16.72 -28.83
C LEU A 124 14.03 15.51 -29.56
N ARG A 125 14.89 15.75 -30.55
CA ARG A 125 15.59 14.72 -31.34
C ARG A 125 16.90 15.26 -31.92
N ASP A 126 17.88 14.39 -32.10
CA ASP A 126 19.15 14.74 -32.74
C ASP A 126 18.94 15.09 -34.22
N PHE A 127 19.80 15.95 -34.76
CA PHE A 127 19.75 16.43 -36.16
C PHE A 127 18.41 17.09 -36.56
N TRP A 128 17.72 17.75 -35.62
CA TRP A 128 16.41 18.36 -35.84
C TRP A 128 16.36 19.38 -36.99
N ILE A 129 17.50 20.01 -37.34
CA ILE A 129 17.64 20.96 -38.46
C ILE A 129 17.58 20.26 -39.83
N LEU A 130 18.12 19.04 -39.96
CA LEU A 130 18.17 18.30 -41.23
C LEU A 130 16.85 17.60 -41.60
N SER A 131 15.89 17.55 -40.67
CA SER A 131 14.60 16.87 -40.87
C SER A 131 13.64 17.55 -41.87
N GLN A 132 14.12 18.51 -42.66
CA GLN A 132 13.28 19.36 -43.52
C GLN A 132 13.34 19.08 -45.03
N GLY A 133 13.90 17.95 -45.48
CA GLY A 133 13.89 17.60 -46.92
C GLY A 133 13.84 16.11 -47.17
N GLY A 134 12.70 15.62 -47.66
CA GLY A 134 12.58 14.26 -48.20
C GLY A 134 11.21 13.63 -47.98
N GLY A 135 10.22 14.02 -48.78
CA GLY A 135 9.08 13.14 -49.02
C GLY A 135 9.54 11.95 -49.88
N GLY A 136 9.19 10.73 -49.46
CA GLY A 136 9.16 9.56 -50.34
C GLY A 136 10.03 8.36 -49.93
N LEU A 137 9.34 7.36 -49.36
CA LEU A 137 9.47 5.91 -49.57
C LEU A 137 10.46 5.06 -48.72
N SER A 138 9.80 4.34 -47.80
CA SER A 138 9.94 2.92 -47.45
C SER A 138 11.21 2.40 -46.76
N ALA A 139 11.10 2.21 -45.45
CA ALA A 139 11.41 0.92 -44.84
C ALA A 139 10.50 0.73 -43.61
N SER A 140 9.58 -0.22 -43.72
CA SER A 140 8.70 -0.67 -42.65
C SER A 140 9.47 -0.99 -41.37
N LEU A 141 9.17 -0.23 -40.32
CA LEU A 141 9.24 -0.74 -38.96
C LEU A 141 7.87 -0.47 -38.35
N ASP A 142 7.14 -1.56 -38.30
CA ASP A 142 5.86 -1.75 -37.65
C ASP A 142 5.89 -1.19 -36.22
N LYS A 143 5.30 -0.01 -36.08
CA LYS A 143 4.73 0.45 -34.82
C LYS A 143 3.39 1.04 -35.18
N LYS A 144 2.36 0.21 -35.05
CA LYS A 144 1.00 0.65 -34.77
C LYS A 144 1.06 1.65 -33.62
N THR A 145 1.13 2.92 -33.94
CA THR A 145 0.42 3.93 -33.17
C THR A 145 -0.99 3.87 -33.70
N ASP A 146 -1.80 3.06 -33.03
CA ASP A 146 -3.22 3.35 -32.91
C ASP A 146 -3.29 4.79 -32.39
N GLU A 147 -3.40 5.75 -33.31
CA GLU A 147 -4.13 6.98 -33.05
C GLU A 147 -5.59 6.56 -32.90
N ASP A 148 -5.89 5.92 -31.76
CA ASP A 148 -7.20 6.03 -31.18
C ASP A 148 -7.35 7.53 -30.88
N GLU A 149 -8.12 8.20 -31.72
CA GLU A 149 -8.90 9.35 -31.32
C GLU A 149 -9.71 8.89 -30.10
N ILE A 150 -9.12 9.04 -28.90
CA ILE A 150 -9.73 8.61 -27.64
C ILE A 150 -11.02 9.41 -27.51
N ASP A 151 -12.11 8.72 -27.74
CA ASP A 151 -13.48 9.02 -27.36
C ASP A 151 -13.53 10.00 -26.17
N THR A 152 -13.75 11.26 -26.50
CA THR A 152 -13.90 12.34 -25.52
C THR A 152 -15.29 12.34 -24.89
N ASP A 153 -16.18 11.41 -25.28
CA ASP A 153 -17.61 11.43 -24.94
C ASP A 153 -17.99 10.37 -23.88
N SER A 154 -17.34 9.20 -23.85
CA SER A 154 -17.67 8.14 -22.88
C SER A 154 -17.43 8.52 -21.41
N ARG A 155 -16.57 9.52 -21.12
CA ARG A 155 -16.35 10.02 -19.74
C ARG A 155 -17.53 10.85 -19.19
N TYR A 156 -18.38 11.38 -20.07
CA TYR A 156 -19.60 12.07 -19.67
C TYR A 156 -20.84 11.17 -19.79
N ASP A 157 -20.68 9.95 -20.28
CA ASP A 157 -21.77 8.99 -20.39
C ASP A 157 -22.01 8.30 -19.03
N ILE A 158 -23.23 8.47 -18.53
CA ILE A 158 -23.68 7.83 -17.28
C ILE A 158 -23.78 6.32 -17.47
N ALA A 159 -24.20 5.84 -18.66
CA ALA A 159 -24.39 4.41 -18.91
C ALA A 159 -23.08 3.62 -18.79
N TYR A 160 -21.97 4.22 -19.22
CA TYR A 160 -20.63 3.67 -19.06
C TYR A 160 -20.25 3.37 -17.60
N TYR A 161 -20.65 4.25 -16.66
CA TYR A 161 -20.34 4.04 -15.24
C TYR A 161 -21.22 2.98 -14.60
N ILE A 162 -22.51 2.94 -14.97
CA ILE A 162 -23.46 1.96 -14.43
C ILE A 162 -23.10 0.54 -14.85
N ASP A 163 -22.70 0.35 -16.11
CA ASP A 163 -22.31 -0.97 -16.64
C ASP A 163 -21.09 -1.56 -15.90
N LYS A 164 -20.24 -0.70 -15.33
CA LYS A 164 -19.07 -1.10 -14.55
C LYS A 164 -19.36 -1.48 -13.10
N ILE A 165 -20.59 -1.26 -12.61
CA ILE A 165 -20.94 -1.68 -11.25
C ILE A 165 -20.96 -3.22 -11.20
N PRO A 166 -20.20 -3.86 -10.30
CA PRO A 166 -20.24 -5.30 -10.15
C PRO A 166 -21.61 -5.74 -9.60
N THR A 167 -22.41 -6.39 -10.44
CA THR A 167 -23.72 -6.95 -10.06
C THR A 167 -23.65 -8.43 -9.67
N SER A 168 -22.58 -9.13 -10.06
CA SER A 168 -22.39 -10.54 -9.77
C SER A 168 -22.14 -10.77 -8.28
N LYS A 169 -22.92 -11.67 -7.67
CA LYS A 169 -22.75 -12.08 -6.26
C LYS A 169 -21.31 -12.52 -5.94
N LYS A 170 -20.66 -13.27 -6.83
CA LYS A 170 -19.27 -13.71 -6.64
C LYS A 170 -18.29 -12.54 -6.60
N ALA A 171 -18.51 -11.51 -7.43
CA ALA A 171 -17.67 -10.32 -7.44
C ALA A 171 -17.85 -9.51 -6.14
N LEU A 172 -19.10 -9.31 -5.71
CA LEU A 172 -19.42 -8.61 -4.47
C LEU A 172 -18.87 -9.34 -3.24
N ASP A 173 -19.00 -10.67 -3.18
CA ASP A 173 -18.47 -11.48 -2.07
C ASP A 173 -16.93 -11.41 -2.01
N SER A 174 -16.26 -11.38 -3.18
CA SER A 174 -14.81 -11.18 -3.25
C SER A 174 -14.38 -9.81 -2.71
N ILE A 175 -15.09 -8.74 -3.09
CA ILE A 175 -14.83 -7.37 -2.63
C ILE A 175 -15.06 -7.26 -1.12
N LYS A 176 -16.15 -7.86 -0.60
CA LYS A 176 -16.43 -7.94 0.84
C LYS A 176 -15.33 -8.67 1.59
N SER A 177 -14.84 -9.81 1.08
CA SER A 177 -13.72 -10.52 1.70
C SER A 177 -12.46 -9.67 1.74
N GLN A 178 -12.09 -9.04 0.63
CA GLN A 178 -10.89 -8.19 0.56
C GLN A 178 -10.96 -7.01 1.53
N ARG A 179 -12.12 -6.37 1.63
CA ARG A 179 -12.36 -5.30 2.61
C ARG A 179 -12.22 -5.80 4.05
N ASN A 180 -12.84 -6.92 4.37
CA ASN A 180 -12.77 -7.49 5.72
C ASN A 180 -11.33 -7.89 6.07
N ASP A 181 -10.62 -8.54 5.14
CA ASP A 181 -9.20 -8.88 5.32
C ASP A 181 -8.35 -7.60 5.53
N ALA A 182 -8.67 -6.50 4.84
CA ALA A 182 -7.99 -5.21 5.03
C ALA A 182 -8.25 -4.58 6.42
N TYR A 183 -9.50 -4.55 6.90
CA TYR A 183 -9.80 -4.06 8.26
C TYR A 183 -9.07 -4.85 9.35
N TYR A 184 -9.03 -6.17 9.22
CA TYR A 184 -8.30 -7.02 10.17
C TYR A 184 -6.81 -6.67 10.20
N ASN A 185 -6.19 -6.49 9.03
CA ASN A 185 -4.77 -6.16 8.93
C ASN A 185 -4.49 -4.73 9.42
N LEU A 186 -5.36 -3.75 9.15
CA LEU A 186 -5.25 -2.39 9.69
C LEU A 186 -5.28 -2.40 11.22
N GLY A 187 -6.24 -3.11 11.82
CA GLY A 187 -6.32 -3.25 13.27
C GLY A 187 -5.04 -3.85 13.87
N LEU A 188 -4.47 -4.86 13.21
CA LEU A 188 -3.20 -5.47 13.66
C LEU A 188 -2.03 -4.49 13.53
N ILE A 189 -1.92 -3.78 12.40
CA ILE A 189 -0.87 -2.80 12.15
C ILE A 189 -0.94 -1.66 13.18
N TYR A 190 -2.11 -1.06 13.39
CA TYR A 190 -2.27 0.03 14.36
C TYR A 190 -1.97 -0.43 15.78
N LYS A 191 -2.36 -1.65 16.16
CA LYS A 191 -2.08 -2.23 17.47
C LYS A 191 -0.59 -2.52 17.67
N GLU A 192 0.05 -3.24 16.75
CA GLU A 192 1.41 -3.79 16.92
C GLU A 192 2.51 -2.79 16.50
N GLN A 193 2.34 -2.12 15.35
CA GLN A 193 3.36 -1.23 14.77
C GLN A 193 3.30 0.18 15.36
N PHE A 194 2.10 0.74 15.49
CA PHE A 194 1.89 2.14 15.88
C PHE A 194 1.50 2.31 17.35
N LYS A 195 0.93 1.28 17.98
CA LYS A 195 0.34 1.32 19.33
C LYS A 195 -0.81 2.33 19.47
N GLU A 196 -1.49 2.59 18.37
CA GLU A 196 -2.68 3.43 18.31
C GLU A 196 -3.90 2.54 18.59
N TYR A 197 -4.10 2.22 19.89
CA TYR A 197 -5.09 1.23 20.31
C TYR A 197 -6.53 1.64 20.03
N GLU A 198 -6.82 2.94 20.01
CA GLU A 198 -8.16 3.47 19.71
C GLU A 198 -8.54 3.21 18.25
N ILE A 199 -7.63 3.55 17.32
CA ILE A 199 -7.83 3.32 15.88
C ILE A 199 -7.92 1.83 15.60
N ALA A 200 -7.00 1.04 16.19
CA ALA A 200 -7.03 -0.41 16.05
C ALA A 200 -8.36 -1.03 16.52
N ALA A 201 -8.94 -0.52 17.61
CA ALA A 201 -10.22 -0.99 18.10
C ALA A 201 -11.35 -0.69 17.12
N VAL A 202 -11.39 0.51 16.54
CA VAL A 202 -12.38 0.89 15.50
C VAL A 202 -12.30 -0.05 14.30
N ASP A 203 -11.10 -0.34 13.79
CA ASP A 203 -10.92 -1.23 12.64
C ASP A 203 -11.36 -2.67 12.93
N PHE A 204 -11.04 -3.17 14.12
CA PHE A 204 -11.51 -4.49 14.56
C PHE A 204 -13.03 -4.55 14.79
N GLU A 205 -13.66 -3.49 15.26
CA GLU A 205 -15.13 -3.41 15.36
C GLU A 205 -15.78 -3.34 13.97
N ASN A 206 -15.22 -2.55 13.05
CA ASN A 206 -15.65 -2.53 11.64
C ASN A 206 -15.52 -3.92 11.01
N PHE A 207 -14.44 -4.65 11.30
CA PHE A 207 -14.28 -6.04 10.87
C PHE A 207 -15.40 -6.94 11.39
N LEU A 208 -15.74 -6.86 12.69
CA LEU A 208 -16.79 -7.69 13.30
C LEU A 208 -18.19 -7.35 12.78
N ASN A 209 -18.47 -6.08 12.51
CA ASN A 209 -19.77 -5.63 12.01
C ASN A 209 -20.02 -6.06 10.55
N ASN A 210 -18.96 -6.33 9.79
CA ASN A 210 -19.02 -6.60 8.35
C ASN A 210 -19.13 -8.10 7.97
N ASN A 211 -19.71 -8.94 8.85
CA ASN A 211 -19.85 -10.39 8.67
C ASN A 211 -18.54 -11.09 8.25
N PRO A 212 -17.54 -11.11 9.13
CA PRO A 212 -16.25 -11.72 8.83
C PRO A 212 -16.32 -13.24 8.76
N LYS A 213 -15.24 -13.85 8.24
CA LYS A 213 -15.08 -15.30 8.23
C LYS A 213 -15.13 -15.85 9.67
N PRO A 214 -15.88 -16.94 9.95
CA PRO A 214 -16.08 -17.45 11.31
C PRO A 214 -14.78 -17.74 12.08
N ASN A 215 -13.75 -18.20 11.36
CA ASN A 215 -12.44 -18.52 11.95
C ASN A 215 -11.68 -17.30 12.50
N LEU A 216 -12.00 -16.08 12.05
CA LEU A 216 -11.36 -14.85 12.51
C LEU A 216 -12.16 -14.10 13.57
N ILE A 217 -13.43 -14.46 13.81
CA ILE A 217 -14.27 -13.77 14.81
C ILE A 217 -13.63 -13.86 16.21
N LEU A 218 -13.28 -15.07 16.63
CA LEU A 218 -12.73 -15.31 17.96
C LEU A 218 -11.35 -14.67 18.16
N PRO A 219 -10.37 -14.84 17.24
CA PRO A 219 -9.12 -14.07 17.27
C PRO A 219 -9.32 -12.56 17.36
N THR A 220 -10.22 -11.99 16.55
CA THR A 220 -10.49 -10.54 16.58
C THR A 220 -11.12 -10.10 17.90
N LYS A 221 -12.06 -10.87 18.48
CA LYS A 221 -12.62 -10.58 19.81
C LYS A 221 -11.53 -10.58 20.88
N TYR A 222 -10.57 -11.52 20.80
CA TYR A 222 -9.44 -11.55 21.71
C TYR A 222 -8.50 -10.35 21.52
N HIS A 223 -8.26 -9.94 20.27
CA HIS A 223 -7.53 -8.70 19.98
C HIS A 223 -8.25 -7.47 20.55
N LEU A 224 -9.57 -7.36 20.40
CA LEU A 224 -10.37 -6.30 21.00
C LEU A 224 -10.29 -6.27 22.52
N TYR A 225 -10.36 -7.43 23.17
CA TYR A 225 -10.14 -7.54 24.62
C TYR A 225 -8.78 -6.95 25.02
N LYS A 226 -7.69 -7.33 24.33
CA LYS A 226 -6.33 -6.82 24.60
C LYS A 226 -6.18 -5.34 24.24
N THR A 227 -6.76 -4.84 23.14
CA THR A 227 -6.66 -3.42 22.76
C THR A 227 -7.40 -2.53 23.75
N TYR A 228 -8.66 -2.85 24.07
CA TYR A 228 -9.47 -2.09 25.01
C TYR A 228 -8.89 -2.09 26.42
N ALA A 229 -8.14 -3.12 26.82
CA ALA A 229 -7.47 -3.14 28.13
C ALA A 229 -6.52 -1.94 28.35
N ASN A 230 -6.05 -1.29 27.28
CA ASN A 230 -5.13 -0.14 27.38
C ASN A 230 -5.84 1.19 27.67
N PHE A 231 -7.14 1.34 27.34
CA PHE A 231 -7.82 2.64 27.43
C PHE A 231 -9.30 2.57 27.88
N ASN A 232 -9.98 1.44 27.75
CA ASN A 232 -11.37 1.26 28.17
C ASN A 232 -11.61 -0.13 28.79
N THR A 233 -11.58 -0.19 30.12
CA THR A 233 -11.76 -1.43 30.89
C THR A 233 -13.17 -2.00 30.78
N VAL A 234 -14.20 -1.17 30.56
CA VAL A 234 -15.60 -1.61 30.46
C VAL A 234 -15.82 -2.42 29.19
N LEU A 235 -15.38 -1.89 28.03
CA LEU A 235 -15.46 -2.61 26.77
C LEU A 235 -14.54 -3.83 26.74
N SER A 236 -13.36 -3.73 27.34
CA SER A 236 -12.47 -4.90 27.50
C SER A 236 -13.19 -6.04 28.25
N ASN A 237 -13.84 -5.74 29.38
CA ASN A 237 -14.60 -6.74 30.13
C ASN A 237 -15.79 -7.30 29.34
N LYS A 238 -16.47 -6.49 28.52
CA LYS A 238 -17.53 -6.99 27.62
C LYS A 238 -17.00 -8.07 26.69
N TYR A 239 -15.92 -7.81 25.96
CA TYR A 239 -15.34 -8.80 25.04
C TYR A 239 -14.75 -10.00 25.78
N ARG A 240 -14.16 -9.79 26.96
CA ARG A 240 -13.71 -10.87 27.85
C ARG A 240 -14.85 -11.83 28.19
N ASP A 241 -15.97 -11.29 28.65
CA ASP A 241 -17.12 -12.08 29.09
C ASP A 241 -17.79 -12.77 27.89
N GLU A 242 -17.83 -12.12 26.72
CA GLU A 242 -18.28 -12.77 25.48
C GLU A 242 -17.42 -13.97 25.09
N ILE A 243 -16.09 -13.87 25.22
CA ILE A 243 -15.17 -14.98 24.91
C ILE A 243 -15.36 -16.12 25.91
N VAL A 244 -15.42 -15.79 27.20
CA VAL A 244 -15.57 -16.76 28.29
C VAL A 244 -16.91 -17.51 28.22
N ASN A 245 -18.01 -16.80 27.95
CA ASN A 245 -19.35 -17.38 27.97
C ASN A 245 -19.68 -18.13 26.68
N ASN A 246 -19.29 -17.62 25.52
CA ASN A 246 -19.66 -18.22 24.23
C ASN A 246 -18.60 -19.18 23.69
N TYR A 247 -17.35 -19.08 24.18
CA TYR A 247 -16.21 -19.87 23.69
C TYR A 247 -15.39 -20.43 24.86
N SER A 248 -16.07 -20.96 25.90
CA SER A 248 -15.44 -21.50 27.12
C SER A 248 -14.36 -22.55 26.83
N ASP A 249 -14.58 -23.37 25.82
CA ASP A 249 -13.67 -24.46 25.44
C ASP A 249 -12.49 -23.97 24.62
N SER A 250 -12.55 -22.73 24.13
CA SER A 250 -11.48 -22.14 23.35
C SER A 250 -10.27 -21.83 24.22
N ARG A 251 -9.10 -21.91 23.59
CA ARG A 251 -7.84 -21.54 24.23
C ARG A 251 -7.83 -20.08 24.70
N TYR A 252 -8.50 -19.17 23.98
CA TYR A 252 -8.61 -17.77 24.36
C TYR A 252 -9.34 -17.61 25.70
N ALA A 253 -10.45 -18.33 25.90
CA ALA A 253 -11.16 -18.33 27.18
C ALA A 253 -10.31 -18.91 28.32
N GLN A 254 -9.57 -19.99 28.08
CA GLN A 254 -8.66 -20.55 29.07
C GLN A 254 -7.56 -19.57 29.49
N ILE A 255 -6.94 -18.87 28.52
CA ILE A 255 -5.93 -17.84 28.78
C ILE A 255 -6.51 -16.70 29.62
N ILE A 256 -7.76 -16.29 29.33
CA ILE A 256 -8.45 -15.24 30.07
C ILE A 256 -8.78 -15.68 31.51
N MET A 257 -9.33 -16.89 31.68
CA MET A 257 -9.76 -17.40 32.99
C MET A 257 -8.60 -17.69 33.94
N SER A 258 -7.45 -18.13 33.41
CA SER A 258 -6.30 -18.53 34.24
C SER A 258 -4.98 -17.94 33.72
N PRO A 259 -4.74 -16.63 33.90
CA PRO A 259 -3.49 -15.99 33.46
C PRO A 259 -2.24 -16.59 34.12
N LYS A 260 -2.37 -17.18 35.31
CA LYS A 260 -1.26 -17.76 36.09
C LYS A 260 -0.99 -19.25 35.83
N ASN A 261 -1.89 -19.97 35.14
CA ASN A 261 -1.74 -21.40 34.84
C ASN A 261 -1.21 -21.67 33.42
N ILE A 262 -0.64 -20.67 32.74
CA ILE A 262 -0.01 -20.86 31.42
C ILE A 262 1.03 -21.99 31.49
N THR A 263 1.76 -22.10 32.60
CA THR A 263 2.75 -23.16 32.86
C THR A 263 2.18 -24.59 32.95
N SER A 264 0.89 -24.78 33.28
CA SER A 264 0.27 -26.11 33.24
C SER A 264 -0.35 -26.43 31.87
N LEU A 265 -0.72 -25.41 31.09
CA LEU A 265 -1.10 -25.56 29.68
C LEU A 265 0.11 -25.90 28.79
N GLU A 266 1.31 -25.43 29.15
CA GLU A 266 2.58 -25.77 28.50
C GLU A 266 2.87 -27.29 28.48
N ASN A 267 2.34 -28.03 29.46
CA ASN A 267 2.53 -29.48 29.61
C ASN A 267 1.44 -30.33 28.92
N SER A 268 0.42 -29.71 28.32
CA SER A 268 -0.58 -30.43 27.53
C SER A 268 0.01 -30.88 26.19
N GLU A 269 -0.47 -32.01 25.65
CA GLU A 269 -0.07 -32.52 24.32
C GLU A 269 -0.30 -31.48 23.21
N ASP A 270 -1.29 -30.60 23.42
CA ASP A 270 -1.76 -29.55 22.52
C ASP A 270 -1.15 -28.17 22.83
N SER A 271 -0.06 -28.15 23.59
CA SER A 271 0.69 -26.94 23.90
C SER A 271 1.34 -26.35 22.62
N PRO A 272 1.28 -25.03 22.38
CA PRO A 272 1.89 -24.37 21.24
C PRO A 272 3.41 -24.52 21.31
N GLU A 273 4.00 -24.49 22.51
CA GLU A 273 5.42 -24.73 22.71
C GLU A 273 5.79 -26.17 22.35
N LYS A 274 4.94 -27.15 22.66
CA LYS A 274 5.16 -28.56 22.31
C LYS A 274 4.97 -28.81 20.81
N ILE A 275 3.94 -28.24 20.20
CA ILE A 275 3.71 -28.30 18.74
C ILE A 275 4.86 -27.61 18.00
N TYR A 276 5.32 -26.46 18.49
CA TYR A 276 6.49 -25.77 17.94
C TYR A 276 7.74 -26.64 18.06
N LYS A 277 7.97 -27.23 19.24
CA LYS A 277 9.11 -28.14 19.47
C LYS A 277 9.06 -29.33 18.52
N ASN A 278 7.89 -29.95 18.33
CA ASN A 278 7.73 -31.08 17.41
C ASN A 278 8.01 -30.66 15.96
N ALA A 279 7.43 -29.54 15.51
CA ALA A 279 7.68 -29.00 14.18
C ALA A 279 9.16 -28.65 13.96
N TYR A 280 9.83 -28.13 15.00
CA TYR A 280 11.25 -27.80 14.96
C TYR A 280 12.13 -29.06 14.91
N ILE A 281 11.80 -30.12 15.67
CA ILE A 281 12.48 -31.42 15.58
C ILE A 281 12.35 -31.99 14.17
N CYS A 282 11.14 -32.00 13.60
CA CYS A 282 10.94 -32.46 12.21
C CYS A 282 11.72 -31.61 11.19
N TYR A 283 11.88 -30.31 11.44
CA TYR A 283 12.75 -29.46 10.63
C TYR A 283 14.23 -29.84 10.76
N GLU A 284 14.71 -30.21 11.96
CA GLU A 284 16.09 -30.68 12.18
C GLU A 284 16.34 -32.08 11.60
N GLU A 285 15.31 -32.94 11.55
CA GLU A 285 15.34 -34.28 10.96
C GLU A 285 15.09 -34.30 9.43
N ASP A 286 15.08 -33.12 8.79
CA ASP A 286 14.84 -32.93 7.35
C ASP A 286 13.45 -33.39 6.84
N ASP A 287 12.48 -33.67 7.72
CA ASP A 287 11.08 -33.91 7.36
C ASP A 287 10.32 -32.58 7.16
N TYR A 288 10.69 -31.88 6.09
CA TYR A 288 10.16 -30.56 5.78
C TYR A 288 8.68 -30.58 5.40
N ALA A 289 8.19 -31.67 4.81
CA ALA A 289 6.79 -31.75 4.37
C ALA A 289 5.85 -31.84 5.57
N TYR A 290 6.16 -32.72 6.53
CA TYR A 290 5.38 -32.86 7.76
C TYR A 290 5.52 -31.62 8.65
N ALA A 291 6.74 -31.09 8.80
CA ALA A 291 6.97 -29.86 9.55
C ALA A 291 6.18 -28.68 8.95
N LEU A 292 6.14 -28.53 7.62
CA LEU A 292 5.39 -27.45 6.98
C LEU A 292 3.87 -27.60 7.17
N SER A 293 3.33 -28.82 7.09
CA SER A 293 1.91 -29.07 7.40
C SER A 293 1.59 -28.70 8.84
N THR A 294 2.39 -29.20 9.79
CA THR A 294 2.22 -28.95 11.23
C THR A 294 2.26 -27.46 11.54
N VAL A 295 3.19 -26.72 10.92
CA VAL A 295 3.32 -25.27 11.10
C VAL A 295 2.13 -24.53 10.50
N ASN A 296 1.62 -24.93 9.33
CA ASN A 296 0.43 -24.31 8.74
C ASN A 296 -0.81 -24.49 9.64
N ASP A 297 -1.02 -25.70 10.15
CA ASP A 297 -2.13 -26.01 11.06
C ASP A 297 -1.99 -25.24 12.38
N ALA A 298 -0.77 -25.13 12.90
CA ALA A 298 -0.48 -24.37 14.11
C ALA A 298 -0.74 -22.86 13.94
N ILE A 299 -0.36 -22.27 12.81
CA ILE A 299 -0.63 -20.85 12.52
C ILE A 299 -2.13 -20.57 12.49
N GLU A 300 -2.93 -21.48 11.91
CA GLU A 300 -4.39 -21.33 11.91
C GLU A 300 -4.98 -21.50 13.32
N LYS A 301 -4.52 -22.51 14.07
CA LYS A 301 -5.01 -22.81 15.43
C LYS A 301 -4.65 -21.72 16.45
N PHE A 302 -3.49 -21.09 16.31
CA PHE A 302 -2.95 -20.13 17.29
C PHE A 302 -2.98 -18.67 16.81
N LYS A 303 -3.81 -18.36 15.81
CA LYS A 303 -3.91 -17.03 15.21
C LYS A 303 -4.25 -15.93 16.21
N GLY A 304 -3.41 -14.92 16.35
CA GLY A 304 -3.57 -13.81 17.28
C GLY A 304 -2.92 -14.04 18.66
N LEU A 305 -2.28 -15.20 18.88
CA LEU A 305 -1.42 -15.44 20.04
C LEU A 305 0.03 -15.04 19.73
N GLU A 306 0.81 -14.72 20.78
CA GLU A 306 2.20 -14.26 20.63
C GLU A 306 3.12 -15.31 19.98
N ILE A 307 2.81 -16.60 20.12
CA ILE A 307 3.58 -17.69 19.51
C ILE A 307 3.42 -17.77 17.98
N GLU A 308 2.40 -17.14 17.40
CA GLU A 308 2.18 -17.13 15.95
C GLU A 308 3.43 -16.62 15.20
N ALA A 309 4.10 -15.59 15.74
CA ALA A 309 5.33 -15.05 15.16
C ALA A 309 6.46 -16.09 15.08
N LYS A 310 6.57 -16.99 16.08
CA LYS A 310 7.55 -18.09 16.09
C LYS A 310 7.27 -19.10 14.98
N PHE A 311 6.02 -19.51 14.84
CA PHE A 311 5.61 -20.42 13.77
C PHE A 311 5.82 -19.80 12.39
N GLU A 312 5.52 -18.51 12.22
CA GLU A 312 5.72 -17.83 10.94
C GLU A 312 7.20 -17.68 10.56
N LEU A 313 8.08 -17.50 11.55
CA LEU A 313 9.52 -17.54 11.33
C LEU A 313 10.01 -18.95 10.96
N LEU A 314 9.56 -19.99 11.66
CA LEU A 314 9.90 -21.38 11.34
C LEU A 314 9.43 -21.76 9.93
N LYS A 315 8.23 -21.29 9.54
CA LYS A 315 7.71 -21.45 8.18
C LYS A 315 8.63 -20.84 7.13
N ALA A 316 9.23 -19.68 7.40
CA ALA A 316 10.20 -19.07 6.48
C ALA A 316 11.39 -20.02 6.24
N PHE A 317 11.97 -20.60 7.29
CA PHE A 317 13.07 -21.57 7.16
C PHE A 317 12.67 -22.85 6.42
N LEU A 318 11.45 -23.34 6.64
CA LEU A 318 10.92 -24.48 5.88
C LEU A 318 10.73 -24.14 4.39
N LEU A 319 10.27 -22.93 4.07
CA LEU A 319 10.13 -22.46 2.69
C LEU A 319 11.48 -22.31 1.97
N PHE A 320 12.53 -21.92 2.70
CA PHE A 320 13.89 -21.89 2.15
C PHE A 320 14.34 -23.27 1.67
N ARG A 321 14.03 -24.33 2.43
CA ARG A 321 14.40 -25.71 2.10
C ARG A 321 13.54 -26.33 0.99
N THR A 322 12.27 -25.92 0.89
CA THR A 322 11.29 -26.55 0.00
C THR A 322 11.08 -25.81 -1.33
N LYS A 323 11.09 -24.47 -1.32
CA LYS A 323 10.81 -23.62 -2.49
C LYS A 323 12.00 -22.79 -2.96
N GLY A 324 12.83 -22.34 -2.03
CA GLY A 324 14.07 -21.63 -2.33
C GLY A 324 14.18 -20.23 -1.71
N GLU A 325 15.15 -19.46 -2.18
CA GLU A 325 15.55 -18.18 -1.56
C GLU A 325 14.52 -17.05 -1.76
N THR A 326 13.76 -17.08 -2.86
CA THR A 326 12.76 -16.06 -3.21
C THR A 326 11.63 -16.02 -2.19
N GLU A 327 10.95 -17.14 -1.99
CA GLU A 327 9.85 -17.30 -1.05
C GLU A 327 10.34 -17.13 0.39
N PHE A 328 11.58 -17.51 0.67
CA PHE A 328 12.19 -17.27 1.98
C PHE A 328 12.30 -15.77 2.29
N ARG A 329 12.84 -14.98 1.34
CA ARG A 329 12.98 -13.52 1.52
C ARG A 329 11.64 -12.84 1.67
N GLU A 330 10.66 -13.22 0.86
CA GLU A 330 9.29 -12.71 0.96
C GLU A 330 8.68 -13.04 2.33
N LYS A 331 8.84 -14.28 2.81
CA LYS A 331 8.29 -14.66 4.12
C LYS A 331 9.02 -14.00 5.29
N LEU A 332 10.33 -13.80 5.21
CA LEU A 332 11.07 -13.03 6.22
C LEU A 332 10.61 -11.57 6.24
N ASN A 333 10.40 -10.94 5.08
CA ASN A 333 9.83 -9.60 5.02
C ASN A 333 8.42 -9.56 5.61
N PHE A 334 7.58 -10.55 5.31
CA PHE A 334 6.26 -10.70 5.92
C PHE A 334 6.34 -10.76 7.46
N VAL A 335 7.26 -11.53 8.05
CA VAL A 335 7.43 -11.60 9.51
C VAL A 335 7.88 -10.25 10.07
N ILE A 336 8.79 -9.57 9.38
CA ILE A 336 9.31 -8.27 9.79
C ILE A 336 8.21 -7.21 9.85
N ILE A 337 7.33 -7.23 8.84
CA ILE A 337 6.24 -6.29 8.68
C ILE A 337 5.12 -6.63 9.67
N ASN A 338 4.61 -7.87 9.68
CA ASN A 338 3.40 -8.19 10.43
C ASN A 338 3.59 -8.37 11.93
N TYR A 339 4.80 -8.69 12.39
CA TYR A 339 5.11 -8.88 13.81
C TYR A 339 6.24 -7.95 14.26
N PRO A 340 6.05 -6.62 14.16
CA PRO A 340 7.07 -5.66 14.58
C PRO A 340 7.39 -5.83 16.07
N ASN A 341 8.64 -5.56 16.48
CA ASN A 341 9.07 -5.58 17.89
C ASN A 341 9.04 -6.95 18.58
N THR A 342 8.93 -8.04 17.82
CA THR A 342 9.14 -9.40 18.31
C THR A 342 10.60 -9.83 18.15
N GLU A 343 11.08 -10.76 18.98
CA GLU A 343 12.44 -11.34 18.83
C GLU A 343 12.60 -12.00 17.46
N GLU A 344 11.52 -12.60 16.96
CA GLU A 344 11.42 -13.26 15.67
C GLU A 344 11.61 -12.27 14.50
N SER A 345 11.03 -11.06 14.61
CA SER A 345 11.23 -9.98 13.64
C SER A 345 12.65 -9.42 13.67
N GLU A 346 13.32 -9.41 14.83
CA GLU A 346 14.73 -9.05 14.91
C GLU A 346 15.63 -10.14 14.29
N HIS A 347 15.31 -11.40 14.56
CA HIS A 347 15.99 -12.54 13.97
C HIS A 347 15.86 -12.53 12.44
N ALA A 348 14.65 -12.36 11.91
CA ALA A 348 14.39 -12.28 10.48
C ALA A 348 15.22 -11.18 9.79
N LYS A 349 15.36 -10.00 10.43
CA LYS A 349 16.22 -8.91 9.91
C LYS A 349 17.69 -9.31 9.87
N SER A 350 18.18 -9.92 10.95
CA SER A 350 19.57 -10.36 11.01
C SER A 350 19.91 -11.38 9.92
N VAL A 351 18.96 -12.26 9.59
CA VAL A 351 19.10 -13.25 8.52
C VAL A 351 19.11 -12.57 7.15
N LEU A 352 18.20 -11.63 6.90
CA LEU A 352 18.17 -10.87 5.64
C LEU A 352 19.45 -10.04 5.43
N GLU A 353 19.99 -9.42 6.48
CA GLU A 353 21.26 -8.68 6.39
C GLU A 353 22.42 -9.63 6.05
N LYS A 354 22.52 -10.80 6.70
CA LYS A 354 23.52 -11.82 6.37
C LYS A 354 23.42 -12.30 4.91
N LEU A 355 22.20 -12.50 4.41
CA LEU A 355 21.95 -12.90 3.02
C LEU A 355 22.32 -11.82 2.00
N LYS A 356 22.25 -10.54 2.36
CA LYS A 356 22.72 -9.44 1.49
C LYS A 356 24.25 -9.42 1.45
N ASN A 357 24.90 -9.48 2.61
CA ASN A 357 26.36 -9.44 2.71
C ASN A 357 27.03 -10.69 2.11
N GLY A 358 26.35 -11.84 2.13
CA GLY A 358 26.82 -13.06 1.47
C GLY A 358 26.89 -12.94 -0.06
N LYS A 359 25.99 -12.18 -0.69
CA LYS A 359 26.01 -11.94 -2.14
C LYS A 359 27.10 -10.97 -2.57
N GLU A 360 27.43 -9.98 -1.74
CA GLU A 360 28.53 -9.04 -2.01
C GLU A 360 29.91 -9.71 -1.97
N LYS A 361 30.09 -10.79 -1.19
CA LYS A 361 31.35 -11.54 -1.13
C LYS A 361 31.56 -12.55 -2.26
N VAL A 362 30.51 -12.89 -3.01
CA VAL A 362 30.58 -13.83 -4.15
C VAL A 362 30.78 -13.09 -5.48
N ASN A 363 30.46 -11.79 -5.51
CA ASN A 363 30.60 -10.92 -6.69
C ASN A 363 31.87 -10.04 -6.67
N ASN A 364 32.75 -10.23 -5.69
CA ASN A 364 34.13 -9.74 -5.63
C ASN A 364 35.07 -10.95 -5.64
#